data_AF-A0A2U9ITK8-F1
#
_entry.id   AF-A0A2U9ITK8-F1
#
_cell.length_a   1.000
_cell.length_b   1.000
_cell.length_c   1.000
_cell.angle_alpha   90.00
_cell.angle_beta   90.00
_cell.angle_gamma   90.00
#
_symmetry.space_group_name_H-M   'P 1'
#
loop_
_entity.id
_entity.type
_entity.pdbx_description
1 polymer ?
#
loop_
_entity_poly.entity_id
_entity_poly.type
_entity_poly.pdbx_seq_one_letter_code
_entity_poly.pdbx_strand_id
1 'polypeptide(L)'
;MLEYILELFFFSMLLNIIIYLFYKFYISKRILRYIEVLDNLNDRINKVTSKRREKLYRKLSKDIKRYNNSLYFYSMLQSLILLGIYIAGLLLVFSLSFNVYLPFSIPILTERVSNKNLVLEGPILIYILSFLLFTPLSLRRPKANIN
;
A
#
# COMPACT_ATOMS: atom_id res chain seq x y z
N MET A 1 -4.00 -29.83 -1.00
CA MET A 1 -2.68 -29.15 -1.04
C MET A 1 -2.68 -27.99 -2.03
N LEU A 2 -2.99 -28.24 -3.32
CA LEU A 2 -3.19 -27.15 -4.29
C LEU A 2 -4.33 -26.23 -3.87
N GLU A 3 -5.42 -26.80 -3.34
CA GLU A 3 -6.58 -26.08 -2.80
C GLU A 3 -6.19 -25.06 -1.72
N TYR A 4 -5.43 -25.45 -0.69
CA TYR A 4 -4.97 -24.52 0.35
C TYR A 4 -4.09 -23.39 -0.18
N ILE A 5 -3.24 -23.66 -1.18
CA ILE A 5 -2.40 -22.62 -1.81
C ILE A 5 -3.28 -21.65 -2.60
N LEU A 6 -4.28 -22.16 -3.32
CA LEU A 6 -5.24 -21.35 -4.07
C LEU A 6 -6.14 -20.53 -3.14
N GLU A 7 -6.59 -21.09 -2.02
CA GLU A 7 -7.36 -20.40 -0.97
C GLU A 7 -6.55 -19.24 -0.38
N LEU A 8 -5.26 -19.45 -0.11
CA LEU A 8 -4.36 -18.41 0.40
C LEU A 8 -4.13 -17.30 -0.61
N PHE A 9 -3.92 -17.66 -1.88
CA PHE A 9 -3.80 -16.69 -2.97
C PHE A 9 -5.09 -15.88 -3.14
N PHE A 10 -6.23 -16.56 -3.12
CA PHE A 10 -7.54 -15.93 -3.27
C PHE A 10 -7.87 -15.00 -2.09
N PHE A 11 -7.57 -15.43 -0.85
CA PHE A 11 -7.74 -14.61 0.34
C PHE A 11 -6.83 -13.38 0.32
N SER A 12 -5.55 -13.55 -0.06
CA SER A 12 -4.61 -12.44 -0.25
C SER A 12 -5.10 -11.47 -1.34
N MET A 13 -5.63 -11.98 -2.45
CA MET A 13 -6.22 -11.17 -3.51
C MET A 13 -7.43 -10.37 -3.01
N LEU A 14 -8.36 -11.01 -2.29
CA LEU A 14 -9.54 -10.36 -1.73
C LEU A 14 -9.17 -9.25 -0.74
N LEU A 15 -8.23 -9.50 0.17
CA LEU A 15 -7.72 -8.48 1.09
C LEU A 15 -7.15 -7.29 0.32
N ASN A 16 -6.32 -7.54 -0.69
CA ASN A 16 -5.76 -6.47 -1.53
C ASN A 16 -6.84 -5.69 -2.28
N ILE A 17 -7.90 -6.35 -2.76
CA ILE A 17 -9.05 -5.68 -3.39
C ILE A 17 -9.77 -4.79 -2.38
N ILE A 18 -10.02 -5.27 -1.16
CA ILE A 18 -10.67 -4.47 -0.10
C ILE A 18 -9.84 -3.24 0.23
N ILE A 19 -8.52 -3.39 0.36
CA ILE A 19 -7.58 -2.28 0.58
C ILE A 19 -7.65 -1.28 -0.57
N TYR A 20 -7.62 -1.77 -1.80
CA TYR A 20 -7.70 -0.93 -2.99
C TYR A 20 -9.02 -0.15 -3.04
N LEU A 21 -10.15 -0.79 -2.71
CA LEU A 21 -11.46 -0.12 -2.67
C LEU A 21 -11.51 0.93 -1.55
N PHE A 22 -11.01 0.61 -0.36
CA PHE A 22 -10.90 1.56 0.74
C PHE A 22 -10.05 2.77 0.35
N TYR A 23 -8.90 2.51 -0.27
CA TYR A 23 -8.04 3.55 -0.81
C TYR A 23 -8.77 4.43 -1.83
N LYS A 24 -9.38 3.82 -2.85
CA LYS A 24 -10.04 4.51 -3.96
C LYS A 24 -11.21 5.36 -3.49
N PHE A 25 -12.06 4.83 -2.62
CA PHE A 25 -13.28 5.51 -2.22
C PHE A 25 -13.09 6.52 -1.08
N TYR A 26 -12.14 6.27 -0.17
CA TYR A 26 -11.95 7.10 1.01
C TYR A 26 -10.69 7.99 0.92
N ILE A 27 -9.52 7.39 0.80
CA ILE A 27 -8.24 8.10 0.87
C ILE A 27 -8.00 8.95 -0.38
N SER A 28 -8.15 8.36 -1.57
CA SER A 28 -7.87 8.99 -2.85
C SER A 28 -8.71 10.25 -3.06
N LYS A 29 -10.02 10.20 -2.77
CA LYS A 29 -10.91 11.37 -2.85
C LYS A 29 -10.44 12.52 -1.94
N ARG A 30 -9.97 12.23 -0.73
CA ARG A 30 -9.47 13.24 0.20
C ARG A 30 -8.14 13.84 -0.27
N ILE A 31 -7.21 12.99 -0.73
CA ILE A 31 -5.92 13.45 -1.29
C ILE A 31 -6.15 14.38 -2.48
N LEU A 32 -6.98 13.98 -3.45
CA LEU A 32 -7.27 14.80 -4.63
C LEU A 32 -7.86 16.16 -4.25
N ARG A 33 -8.81 16.19 -3.30
CA ARG A 33 -9.38 17.45 -2.80
C ARG A 33 -8.32 18.37 -2.16
N TYR A 34 -7.38 17.82 -1.40
CA TYR A 34 -6.32 18.63 -0.80
C TYR A 34 -5.31 19.15 -1.82
N ILE A 35 -4.99 18.34 -2.84
CA ILE A 35 -4.16 18.77 -3.97
C ILE A 35 -4.83 19.93 -4.69
N GLU A 36 -6.12 19.80 -5.05
CA GLU A 36 -6.88 20.84 -5.72
C GLU A 36 -6.93 22.15 -4.90
N VAL A 37 -7.08 22.06 -3.58
CA VAL A 37 -7.03 23.24 -2.71
C VAL A 37 -5.63 23.86 -2.68
N LEU A 38 -4.57 23.05 -2.64
CA LEU A 38 -3.18 23.53 -2.67
C LEU A 38 -2.86 24.21 -3.99
N ASP A 39 -3.30 23.65 -5.12
CA ASP A 39 -3.11 24.22 -6.46
C ASP A 39 -3.83 25.58 -6.56
N ASN A 40 -5.08 25.66 -6.09
CA ASN A 40 -5.81 26.92 -6.04
C ASN A 40 -5.12 27.99 -5.17
N LEU A 41 -4.49 27.60 -4.06
CA LEU A 41 -3.72 28.51 -3.21
C LEU A 41 -2.43 28.98 -3.90
N ASN A 42 -1.73 28.07 -4.58
CA ASN A 42 -0.54 28.39 -5.37
C ASN A 42 -0.87 29.33 -6.53
N ASP A 43 -1.96 29.09 -7.26
CA ASP A 43 -2.43 29.96 -8.35
C ASP A 43 -2.73 31.38 -7.86
N ARG A 44 -3.37 31.51 -6.69
CA ARG A 44 -3.61 32.82 -6.08
C ARG A 44 -2.32 33.55 -5.74
N ILE A 45 -1.29 32.85 -5.30
CA ILE A 45 0.03 33.42 -5.01
C ILE A 45 0.74 33.84 -6.31
N ASN A 46 0.64 33.02 -7.35
CA ASN A 46 1.31 33.25 -8.63
C ASN A 46 0.69 34.39 -9.44
N LYS A 47 -0.63 34.61 -9.33
CA LYS A 47 -1.35 35.75 -9.97
C LYS A 47 -0.95 37.12 -9.44
N VAL A 48 -0.19 37.19 -8.34
CA VAL A 48 0.17 38.44 -7.68
C VAL A 48 1.60 38.85 -8.01
N THR A 49 1.82 40.16 -8.15
CA THR A 49 3.14 40.75 -8.43
C THR A 49 4.18 40.39 -7.36
N SER A 50 5.45 40.28 -7.76
CA SER A 50 6.56 39.79 -6.93
C SER A 50 6.65 40.44 -5.54
N LYS A 51 6.46 41.76 -5.44
CA LYS A 51 6.48 42.51 -4.16
C LYS A 51 5.33 42.16 -3.20
N ARG A 52 4.15 41.78 -3.72
CA ARG A 52 2.98 41.41 -2.90
C ARG A 52 2.89 39.91 -2.64
N ARG A 53 3.57 39.10 -3.46
CA ARG A 53 3.62 37.64 -3.38
C ARG A 53 4.08 37.15 -2.00
N GLU A 54 5.15 37.74 -1.46
CA GLU A 54 5.72 37.29 -0.18
C GLU A 54 4.78 37.55 1.01
N LYS A 55 4.10 38.71 1.04
CA LYS A 55 3.08 39.01 2.06
C LYS A 55 1.92 38.03 1.99
N LEU A 56 1.48 37.70 0.78
CA LEU A 56 0.36 36.80 0.55
C LEU A 56 0.72 35.34 0.88
N TYR A 57 1.94 34.92 0.56
CA TYR A 57 2.51 33.64 0.98
C TYR A 57 2.56 33.53 2.50
N ARG A 58 3.08 34.54 3.22
CA ARG A 58 3.10 34.53 4.69
C ARG A 58 1.69 34.43 5.30
N LYS A 59 0.69 35.08 4.67
CA LYS A 59 -0.71 35.00 5.09
C LYS A 59 -1.30 33.60 4.89
N LEU A 60 -1.05 32.98 3.74
CA LEU A 60 -1.58 31.65 3.37
C LEU A 60 -0.70 30.48 3.85
N SER A 61 0.49 30.74 4.37
CA SER A 61 1.47 29.72 4.77
C SER A 61 0.91 28.75 5.81
N LYS A 62 0.09 29.24 6.76
CA LYS A 62 -0.58 28.40 7.75
C LYS A 62 -1.55 27.41 7.08
N ASP A 63 -2.31 27.87 6.10
CA ASP A 63 -3.26 27.04 5.36
C ASP A 63 -2.56 26.02 4.47
N ILE A 64 -1.53 26.45 3.71
CA ILE A 64 -0.70 25.57 2.89
C ILE A 64 -0.07 24.47 3.75
N LYS A 65 0.51 24.84 4.90
CA LYS A 65 1.10 23.88 5.84
C LYS A 65 0.06 22.90 6.38
N ARG A 66 -1.15 23.38 6.71
CA ARG A 66 -2.26 22.53 7.17
C ARG A 66 -2.67 21.51 6.12
N TYR A 67 -2.83 21.92 4.87
CA TYR A 67 -3.23 21.03 3.78
C TYR A 67 -2.12 20.05 3.38
N ASN A 68 -0.86 20.49 3.36
CA ASN A 68 0.29 19.60 3.18
C ASN A 68 0.38 18.55 4.29
N ASN A 69 0.29 18.97 5.56
CA ASN A 69 0.29 18.04 6.69
C ASN A 69 -0.87 17.02 6.58
N SER A 70 -2.04 17.47 6.13
CA SER A 70 -3.18 16.56 5.88
C SER A 70 -2.85 15.56 4.78
N LEU A 71 -2.27 16.00 3.66
CA LEU A 71 -1.86 15.12 2.56
C LEU A 71 -0.82 14.07 3.01
N TYR A 72 0.19 14.48 3.78
CA TYR A 72 1.15 13.56 4.39
C TYR A 72 0.46 12.57 5.34
N PHE A 73 -0.45 13.05 6.17
CA PHE A 73 -1.21 12.21 7.10
C PHE A 73 -2.01 11.13 6.36
N TYR A 74 -2.76 11.46 5.30
CA TYR A 74 -3.53 10.46 4.54
C TYR A 74 -2.63 9.49 3.78
N SER A 75 -1.48 9.96 3.30
CA SER A 75 -0.48 9.09 2.66
C SER A 75 0.14 8.11 3.67
N MET A 76 0.45 8.57 4.88
CA MET A 76 0.95 7.72 5.96
C MET A 76 -0.12 6.74 6.45
N LEU A 77 -1.37 7.20 6.57
CA LEU A 77 -2.51 6.36 6.96
C LEU A 77 -2.72 5.22 5.96
N GLN A 78 -2.58 5.47 4.65
CA GLN A 78 -2.61 4.41 3.64
C GLN A 78 -1.55 3.34 3.91
N SER A 79 -0.30 3.76 4.14
CA SER A 79 0.81 2.84 4.42
C SER A 79 0.60 2.05 5.72
N LEU A 80 0.07 2.69 6.77
CA LEU A 80 -0.22 2.04 8.04
C LEU A 80 -1.35 1.01 7.93
N ILE A 81 -2.41 1.33 7.19
CA ILE A 81 -3.52 0.39 6.97
C ILE A 81 -3.04 -0.83 6.19
N LEU A 82 -2.25 -0.59 5.14
CA LEU A 82 -1.64 -1.65 4.36
C LEU A 82 -0.79 -2.55 5.26
N LEU A 83 0.13 -1.96 6.03
CA LEU A 83 0.98 -2.70 6.96
C LEU A 83 0.18 -3.48 8.00
N GLY A 84 -0.85 -2.87 8.60
CA GLY A 84 -1.69 -3.50 9.62
C GLY A 84 -2.43 -4.73 9.10
N ILE A 85 -2.98 -4.66 7.89
CA ILE A 85 -3.66 -5.81 7.27
C ILE A 85 -2.66 -6.92 6.97
N TYR A 86 -1.44 -6.57 6.55
CA TYR A 86 -0.42 -7.56 6.30
C TYR A 86 0.09 -8.24 7.56
N ILE A 87 0.23 -7.52 8.66
CA ILE A 87 0.52 -8.12 9.97
C ILE A 87 -0.61 -9.07 10.38
N ALA A 88 -1.87 -8.66 10.21
CA ALA A 88 -3.02 -9.51 10.52
C ALA A 88 -3.05 -10.79 9.66
N GLY A 89 -2.79 -10.68 8.36
CA GLY A 89 -2.70 -11.85 7.47
C GLY A 89 -1.52 -12.76 7.81
N LEU A 90 -0.39 -12.19 8.24
CA LEU A 90 0.77 -12.96 8.70
C LEU A 90 0.42 -13.77 9.95
N LEU A 91 -0.26 -13.17 10.94
CA LEU A 91 -0.74 -13.88 12.13
C LEU A 91 -1.69 -15.04 11.78
N LEU A 92 -2.55 -14.87 10.77
CA LEU A 92 -3.42 -15.94 10.28
C LEU A 92 -2.64 -17.06 9.59
N VAL A 93 -1.58 -16.74 8.84
CA VAL A 93 -0.73 -17.76 8.23
C VAL A 93 0.03 -18.55 9.30
N PHE A 94 0.49 -17.89 10.37
CA PHE A 94 1.13 -18.55 11.51
C PHE A 94 0.19 -19.52 12.26
N SER A 95 -1.12 -19.26 12.28
CA SER A 95 -2.09 -20.17 12.91
C SER A 95 -2.45 -21.38 12.05
N LEU A 96 -2.15 -21.35 10.75
CA LEU A 96 -2.45 -22.42 9.81
C LEU A 96 -1.21 -23.31 9.60
N SER A 97 -1.16 -24.44 10.31
CA SER A 97 -0.07 -25.42 10.22
C SER A 97 -0.20 -26.31 8.97
N PHE A 98 0.07 -25.78 7.78
CA PHE A 98 0.09 -26.57 6.53
C PHE A 98 1.49 -26.61 5.90
N ASN A 99 1.79 -27.73 5.23
CA ASN A 99 3.06 -27.92 4.54
C ASN A 99 2.95 -27.50 3.08
N VAL A 100 3.98 -26.82 2.60
CA VAL A 100 4.13 -26.38 1.21
C VAL A 100 5.17 -27.24 0.53
N TYR A 101 4.90 -27.68 -0.69
CA TYR A 101 5.82 -28.50 -1.46
C TYR A 101 6.05 -27.89 -2.84
N LEU A 102 7.31 -27.91 -3.30
CA LEU A 102 7.71 -27.46 -4.63
C LEU A 102 8.04 -28.64 -5.55
N PRO A 103 7.79 -28.50 -6.87
CA PRO A 103 8.14 -29.53 -7.86
C PRO A 103 9.66 -29.62 -8.11
N PHE A 104 10.44 -28.63 -7.65
CA PHE A 104 11.90 -28.58 -7.77
C PHE A 104 12.54 -28.32 -6.40
N SER A 105 13.79 -28.75 -6.21
CA SER A 105 14.53 -28.48 -4.98
C SER A 105 15.26 -27.13 -5.08
N ILE A 106 15.24 -26.39 -3.97
CA ILE A 106 16.05 -25.20 -3.75
C ILE A 106 16.96 -25.52 -2.55
N PRO A 107 18.28 -25.63 -2.73
CA PRO A 107 19.20 -26.17 -1.72
C PRO A 107 19.14 -25.50 -0.33
N ILE A 108 18.63 -24.26 -0.25
CA ILE A 108 18.58 -23.45 0.97
C ILE A 108 17.15 -23.37 1.54
N LEU A 109 16.12 -23.64 0.72
CA LEU A 109 14.72 -23.42 1.07
C LEU A 109 13.88 -24.70 1.10
N THR A 110 14.41 -25.83 0.65
CA THR A 110 13.66 -27.08 0.59
C THR A 110 14.38 -28.26 1.21
N GLU A 111 13.65 -29.07 1.96
CA GLU A 111 14.06 -30.38 2.46
C GLU A 111 13.32 -31.48 1.70
N ARG A 112 14.01 -32.58 1.38
CA ARG A 112 13.39 -33.69 0.65
C ARG A 112 12.73 -34.66 1.62
N VAL A 113 11.40 -34.64 1.68
CA VAL A 113 10.58 -35.52 2.53
C VAL A 113 9.71 -36.40 1.63
N SER A 114 9.85 -37.72 1.73
CA SER A 114 9.04 -38.71 1.00
C SER A 114 8.92 -38.41 -0.52
N ASN A 115 10.06 -38.17 -1.16
CA ASN A 115 10.17 -37.87 -2.60
C ASN A 115 9.51 -36.55 -3.07
N LYS A 116 9.16 -35.66 -2.13
CA LYS A 116 8.67 -34.31 -2.37
C LYS A 116 9.63 -33.29 -1.76
N ASN A 117 9.75 -32.11 -2.36
CA ASN A 117 10.57 -31.03 -1.82
C ASN A 117 9.69 -30.15 -0.93
N LEU A 118 9.75 -30.38 0.39
CA LEU A 118 9.05 -29.59 1.39
C LEU A 118 9.76 -28.24 1.56
N VAL A 119 9.04 -27.14 1.48
CA VAL A 119 9.59 -25.81 1.70
C VAL A 119 9.67 -25.54 3.21
N LEU A 120 10.87 -25.26 3.71
CA LEU A 120 11.08 -24.84 5.08
C LEU A 120 10.36 -23.50 5.30
N GLU A 121 9.53 -23.42 6.35
CA GLU A 121 8.68 -22.23 6.60
C GLU A 121 7.81 -21.80 5.40
N GLY A 122 7.46 -22.76 4.52
CA GLY A 122 6.82 -22.50 3.24
C GLY A 122 5.58 -21.59 3.27
N PRO A 123 4.65 -21.73 4.24
CA PRO A 123 3.51 -20.82 4.38
C PRO A 123 3.92 -19.34 4.51
N ILE A 124 4.94 -19.06 5.31
CA ILE A 124 5.44 -17.70 5.57
C ILE A 124 6.10 -17.15 4.31
N LEU A 125 6.95 -17.96 3.66
CA LEU A 125 7.63 -17.57 2.43
C LEU A 125 6.64 -17.26 1.29
N ILE A 126 5.63 -18.11 1.08
CA ILE A 126 4.58 -17.87 0.08
C ILE A 126 3.82 -16.58 0.40
N TYR A 127 3.50 -16.35 1.68
CA TYR A 127 2.81 -15.15 2.09
C TYR A 127 3.62 -13.88 1.81
N ILE A 128 4.92 -13.86 2.15
CA ILE A 128 5.83 -12.74 1.87
C ILE A 128 5.97 -12.49 0.36
N LEU A 129 6.09 -13.56 -0.45
CA LEU A 129 6.15 -13.43 -1.91
C LEU A 129 4.86 -12.87 -2.49
N SER A 130 3.71 -13.30 -1.98
CA SER A 130 2.41 -12.73 -2.37
C SER A 130 2.34 -11.24 -2.02
N PHE A 131 2.82 -10.86 -0.84
CA PHE A 131 2.91 -9.46 -0.42
C PHE A 131 3.77 -8.64 -1.38
N LEU A 132 4.97 -9.10 -1.74
CA LEU A 132 5.88 -8.38 -2.64
C LEU A 132 5.26 -8.20 -4.02
N LEU A 133 4.50 -9.19 -4.50
CA LEU A 133 3.85 -9.16 -5.80
C LEU A 133 2.64 -8.22 -5.83
N PHE A 134 1.83 -8.19 -4.78
CA PHE A 134 0.56 -7.45 -4.75
C PHE A 134 0.66 -6.04 -4.15
N THR A 135 1.66 -5.75 -3.30
CA THR A 135 1.85 -4.43 -2.69
C THR A 135 1.96 -3.27 -3.68
N PRO A 136 2.69 -3.40 -4.82
CA PRO A 136 2.76 -2.34 -5.83
C PRO A 136 1.39 -2.02 -6.46
N LEU A 137 0.48 -3.00 -6.56
CA LEU A 137 -0.87 -2.81 -7.09
C LEU A 137 -1.72 -1.99 -6.10
N SER A 138 -1.57 -2.26 -4.81
CA SER A 138 -2.32 -1.63 -3.71
C SER A 138 -1.82 -0.21 -3.39
N LEU A 139 -0.56 0.09 -3.68
CA LEU A 139 0.08 1.39 -3.47
C LEU A 139 0.07 2.29 -4.70
N ARG A 140 -0.56 1.88 -5.81
CA ARG A 140 -0.61 2.69 -7.03
C ARG A 140 -1.34 4.02 -6.73
N ARG A 141 -0.54 5.06 -6.49
CA ARG A 141 -1.03 6.43 -6.28
C ARG A 141 -1.73 6.88 -7.57
N PRO A 142 -2.83 7.64 -7.49
CA PRO A 142 -3.30 8.38 -8.64
C PRO A 142 -2.11 9.22 -9.08
N LYS A 143 -1.67 9.02 -10.33
CA LYS A 143 -0.77 9.98 -10.95
C LYS A 143 -1.55 11.29 -10.89
N ALA A 144 -1.07 12.26 -10.10
CA ALA A 144 -1.48 13.62 -10.33
C ALA A 144 -1.14 13.86 -11.80
N ASN A 145 -2.17 13.97 -12.65
CA ASN A 145 -1.98 14.48 -14.00
C ASN A 145 -1.62 15.96 -13.81
N ILE A 146 -0.34 16.19 -13.51
CA ILE A 146 0.32 17.46 -13.64
C ILE A 146 0.54 17.59 -15.15
N ASN A 147 -0.49 18.06 -15.84
CA ASN A 147 -0.37 18.58 -17.19
C ASN A 147 -0.11 20.08 -17.09
#